data_AF-A0A6S6T8Z6-F1
#
_entry.id   AF-A0A6S6T8Z6-F1
#
_cell.length_a   1.000
_cell.length_b   1.000
_cell.length_c   1.000
_cell.angle_alpha   90.00
_cell.angle_beta   90.00
_cell.angle_gamma   90.00
#
_symmetry.space_group_name_H-M   'P 1'
#
loop_
_entity.id
_entity.type
_entity.pdbx_description
1 polymer ?
#
loop_
_entity_poly.entity_id
_entity_poly.type
_entity_poly.pdbx_seq_one_letter_code
_entity_poly.pdbx_strand_id
1 'polypeptide(L)'
;MNKLYTITVVLFLTSTLFVNASTYDQKRSELINLVSKQLSLAKKVSSNYVNFQNDLKNNQKRQIMLTSIQDFHSNHLKLIQNRNHTKPIKSHLDEVDRIWIIAHELSKEKKHPKMITSTMNDIHKELQEIRKLYKKNIANN
;
A
#
# COMPACT_ATOMS: atom_id res chain seq x y z
N MET A 1 -16.95 52.40 -17.90
CA MET A 1 -16.66 51.15 -18.64
C MET A 1 -15.81 50.14 -17.84
N ASN A 2 -15.97 50.04 -16.51
CA ASN A 2 -15.06 49.21 -15.66
C ASN A 2 -15.73 48.01 -14.96
N LYS A 3 -17.04 47.80 -15.12
CA LYS A 3 -17.78 46.72 -14.42
C LYS A 3 -17.75 45.36 -15.15
N LEU A 4 -17.46 45.32 -16.45
CA LEU A 4 -17.45 44.06 -17.20
C LEU A 4 -16.17 43.22 -16.96
N TYR A 5 -15.02 43.86 -16.77
CA TYR A 5 -13.73 43.18 -16.57
C TYR A 5 -13.65 42.45 -15.21
N THR A 6 -14.29 42.97 -14.17
CA THR A 6 -14.29 42.35 -12.84
C THR A 6 -15.08 41.05 -12.79
N ILE A 7 -16.16 40.92 -13.58
CA ILE A 7 -16.99 39.71 -13.61
C ILE A 7 -16.27 38.56 -14.35
N THR A 8 -15.54 38.88 -15.42
CA THR A 8 -14.80 37.86 -16.20
C THR A 8 -13.60 37.29 -15.44
N VAL A 9 -12.90 38.11 -14.65
CA VAL A 9 -11.76 37.66 -13.84
C VAL A 9 -12.21 36.74 -12.69
N VAL A 10 -13.36 37.00 -12.07
CA VAL A 10 -13.90 36.18 -10.98
C VAL A 10 -14.34 34.78 -11.48
N LEU A 11 -14.88 34.69 -12.70
CA LEU A 11 -15.28 33.41 -13.31
C LEU A 11 -14.09 32.51 -13.70
N PHE A 12 -12.92 33.09 -14.01
CA PHE A 12 -11.71 32.31 -14.31
C PHE A 12 -10.96 31.84 -13.06
N LEU A 13 -11.07 32.55 -11.93
CA LEU A 13 -10.43 32.12 -10.68
C LEU A 13 -11.13 30.93 -10.03
N THR A 14 -12.46 30.84 -10.08
CA THR A 14 -13.20 29.76 -9.43
C THR A 14 -12.99 28.41 -10.08
N SER A 15 -12.83 28.35 -11.41
CA SER A 15 -12.63 27.08 -12.14
C SER A 15 -11.30 26.39 -11.80
N THR A 16 -10.25 27.15 -11.44
CA THR A 16 -8.95 26.56 -11.04
C THR A 16 -8.96 25.92 -9.66
N LEU A 17 -9.85 26.33 -8.77
CA LEU A 17 -9.93 25.78 -7.41
C LEU A 17 -10.64 24.42 -7.36
N PHE A 18 -11.66 24.21 -8.19
CA PHE A 18 -12.39 22.93 -8.24
C PHE A 18 -11.62 21.79 -8.91
N VAL A 19 -10.72 22.08 -9.85
CA VAL A 19 -9.88 21.06 -10.50
C VAL A 19 -8.81 20.49 -9.54
N ASN A 20 -8.34 21.29 -8.59
CA ASN A 20 -7.29 20.85 -7.66
C ASN A 20 -7.83 19.93 -6.55
N ALA A 21 -9.07 20.13 -6.08
CA ALA A 21 -9.67 19.27 -5.06
C ALA A 21 -9.95 17.84 -5.57
N SER A 22 -10.48 17.70 -6.80
CA SER A 22 -10.83 16.39 -7.37
C SER A 22 -9.60 15.50 -7.63
N THR A 23 -8.48 16.10 -8.04
CA THR A 23 -7.23 15.35 -8.30
C THR A 23 -6.53 14.87 -7.02
N TYR A 24 -6.72 15.59 -5.91
CA TYR A 24 -6.20 15.19 -4.60
C TYR A 24 -6.90 13.95 -4.05
N ASP A 25 -8.24 13.95 -4.10
CA ASP A 25 -9.05 12.84 -3.62
C ASP A 25 -8.85 11.58 -4.46
N GLN A 26 -8.66 11.72 -5.77
CA GLN A 26 -8.34 10.60 -6.65
C GLN A 26 -7.00 9.94 -6.27
N LYS A 27 -5.91 10.71 -6.15
CA LYS A 27 -4.59 10.18 -5.77
C LYS A 27 -4.61 9.50 -4.40
N ARG A 28 -5.40 10.03 -3.46
CA ARG A 28 -5.58 9.44 -2.13
C ARG A 28 -6.38 8.14 -2.18
N SER A 29 -7.44 8.07 -2.99
CA SER A 29 -8.21 6.83 -3.22
C SER A 29 -7.33 5.74 -3.82
N GLU A 30 -6.48 6.09 -4.79
CA GLU A 30 -5.48 5.18 -5.36
C GLU A 30 -4.51 4.63 -4.29
N LEU A 31 -4.04 5.47 -3.36
CA LEU A 31 -3.21 5.03 -2.24
C LEU A 31 -3.93 4.07 -1.30
N ILE A 32 -5.20 4.33 -0.97
CA ILE A 32 -6.02 3.42 -0.15
C ILE A 32 -6.19 2.07 -0.86
N ASN A 33 -6.39 2.08 -2.18
CA ASN A 33 -6.49 0.87 -2.98
C ASN A 33 -5.18 0.09 -3.01
N LEU A 34 -4.04 0.77 -3.16
CA LEU A 34 -2.71 0.14 -3.08
C LEU A 34 -2.45 -0.52 -1.73
N VAL A 35 -2.78 0.16 -0.62
CA VAL A 35 -2.66 -0.41 0.73
C VAL A 35 -3.60 -1.59 0.92
N SER A 36 -4.84 -1.49 0.42
CA SER A 36 -5.82 -2.58 0.51
C SER A 36 -5.38 -3.81 -0.28
N LYS A 37 -4.77 -3.61 -1.45
CA LYS A 37 -4.12 -4.67 -2.21
C LYS A 37 -2.94 -5.28 -1.44
N GLN A 38 -2.11 -4.46 -0.79
CA GLN A 38 -0.99 -4.93 0.02
C GLN A 38 -1.44 -5.80 1.20
N LEU A 39 -2.53 -5.42 1.88
CA LEU A 39 -3.14 -6.22 2.95
C LEU A 39 -3.57 -7.61 2.47
N SER A 40 -4.14 -7.70 1.27
CA SER A 40 -4.52 -8.97 0.64
C SER A 40 -3.29 -9.79 0.28
N LEU A 41 -2.25 -9.15 -0.28
CA LEU A 41 -1.00 -9.80 -0.64
C LEU A 41 -0.27 -10.37 0.58
N ALA A 42 -0.21 -9.65 1.71
CA ALA A 42 0.38 -10.17 2.96
C ALA A 42 -0.27 -11.50 3.40
N LYS A 43 -1.61 -11.55 3.36
CA LYS A 43 -2.37 -12.77 3.67
C LYS A 43 -2.09 -13.89 2.66
N LYS A 44 -2.04 -13.56 1.37
CA LYS A 44 -1.73 -14.53 0.30
C LYS A 44 -0.33 -15.11 0.44
N VAL A 45 0.68 -14.29 0.72
CA VAL A 45 2.05 -14.75 0.95
C VAL A 45 2.08 -15.75 2.11
N SER A 46 1.48 -15.40 3.25
CA SER A 46 1.40 -16.29 4.41
C SER A 46 0.73 -17.63 4.07
N SER A 47 -0.46 -17.60 3.43
CA SER A 47 -1.20 -18.81 3.08
C SER A 47 -0.46 -19.66 2.04
N ASN A 48 0.08 -19.06 0.99
CA ASN A 48 0.80 -19.77 -0.07
C ASN A 48 2.10 -20.38 0.44
N TYR A 49 2.80 -19.71 1.35
CA TYR A 49 4.00 -20.24 1.96
C TYR A 49 3.68 -21.50 2.79
N VAL A 50 2.64 -21.46 3.63
CA VAL A 50 2.18 -22.64 4.38
C VAL A 50 1.75 -23.78 3.44
N ASN A 51 1.00 -23.46 2.39
CA ASN A 51 0.55 -24.45 1.41
C ASN A 51 1.72 -25.14 0.70
N PHE A 52 2.75 -24.39 0.31
CA PHE A 52 3.97 -24.95 -0.29
C PHE A 52 4.77 -25.79 0.71
N GLN A 53 4.86 -25.36 1.97
CA GLN A 53 5.56 -26.09 3.03
C GLN A 53 4.96 -27.47 3.30
N ASN A 54 3.64 -27.61 3.16
CA ASN A 54 2.96 -28.90 3.29
C ASN A 54 3.28 -29.88 2.15
N ASP A 55 3.89 -29.42 1.05
CA ASP A 55 4.16 -30.22 -0.15
C ASP A 55 5.33 -29.64 -0.95
N LEU A 56 6.55 -29.81 -0.42
CA LEU A 56 7.77 -29.17 -0.92
C LEU A 56 8.18 -29.58 -2.35
N LYS A 57 7.62 -30.68 -2.87
CA LYS A 57 7.91 -31.20 -4.22
C LYS A 57 6.97 -30.62 -5.28
N ASN A 58 5.91 -29.93 -4.88
CA ASN A 58 4.91 -29.42 -5.79
C ASN A 58 5.35 -28.08 -6.42
N ASN A 59 5.78 -28.17 -7.68
CA ASN A 59 6.26 -27.02 -8.45
C ASN A 59 5.17 -25.95 -8.66
N GLN A 60 3.90 -26.34 -8.77
CA GLN A 60 2.81 -25.38 -8.91
C GLN A 60 2.63 -24.56 -7.63
N LYS A 61 2.62 -25.22 -6.46
CA LYS A 61 2.53 -24.53 -5.15
C LYS A 61 3.73 -23.60 -4.92
N ARG A 62 4.93 -24.05 -5.29
CA ARG A 62 6.14 -23.20 -5.28
C ARG A 62 5.94 -21.95 -6.13
N GLN A 63 5.48 -22.12 -7.37
CA GLN A 63 5.31 -20.99 -8.29
C GLN A 63 4.28 -19.98 -7.76
N ILE A 64 3.16 -20.46 -7.23
CA ILE A 64 2.12 -19.61 -6.61
C ILE A 64 2.70 -18.81 -5.43
N MET A 65 3.51 -19.44 -4.58
CA MET A 65 4.21 -18.77 -3.48
C MET A 65 5.15 -17.68 -3.99
N LEU A 66 6.03 -18.01 -4.94
CA LEU A 66 7.00 -17.06 -5.51
C LEU A 66 6.30 -15.86 -6.18
N THR A 67 5.24 -16.11 -6.95
CA THR A 67 4.44 -15.05 -7.57
C THR A 67 3.82 -14.14 -6.52
N SER A 68 3.27 -14.68 -5.42
CA SER A 68 2.72 -13.83 -4.36
C SER A 68 3.75 -12.98 -3.64
N ILE A 69 4.98 -13.49 -3.47
CA ILE A 69 6.11 -12.73 -2.91
C ILE A 69 6.50 -11.59 -3.86
N GLN A 70 6.61 -11.89 -5.16
CA GLN A 70 6.94 -10.90 -6.18
C GLN A 70 5.86 -9.80 -6.29
N ASP A 71 4.58 -10.19 -6.26
CA ASP A 71 3.46 -9.26 -6.28
C ASP A 71 3.46 -8.36 -5.05
N PHE A 72 3.70 -8.93 -3.85
CA PHE A 72 3.83 -8.15 -2.63
C PHE A 72 4.97 -7.14 -2.73
N HIS A 73 6.15 -7.58 -3.20
CA HIS A 73 7.31 -6.72 -3.33
C HIS A 73 7.07 -5.58 -4.34
N SER A 74 6.56 -5.90 -5.52
CA SER A 74 6.25 -4.91 -6.55
C SER A 74 5.25 -3.86 -6.06
N ASN A 75 4.20 -4.29 -5.34
CA ASN A 75 3.20 -3.38 -4.80
C ASN A 75 3.73 -2.57 -3.60
N HIS A 76 4.61 -3.14 -2.77
CA HIS A 76 5.32 -2.42 -1.70
C HIS A 76 6.18 -1.29 -2.26
N LEU A 77 6.98 -1.57 -3.29
CA LEU A 77 7.82 -0.57 -3.96
C LEU A 77 7.00 0.61 -4.48
N LYS A 78 5.85 0.34 -5.12
CA LYS A 78 4.94 1.39 -5.58
C LYS A 78 4.41 2.25 -4.43
N LEU A 79 4.12 1.63 -3.28
CA LEU A 79 3.60 2.32 -2.11
C LEU A 79 4.65 3.24 -1.48
N ILE A 80 5.89 2.78 -1.31
CA ILE A 80 6.97 3.56 -0.70
C ILE A 80 7.53 4.66 -1.61
N GLN A 81 7.45 4.49 -2.94
CA GLN A 81 7.93 5.49 -3.91
C GLN A 81 7.06 6.75 -3.96
N ASN A 82 5.84 6.71 -3.42
CA ASN A 82 4.98 7.88 -3.37
C ASN A 82 5.51 8.91 -2.35
N ARG A 83 5.78 10.14 -2.80
CA ARG A 83 6.42 11.18 -1.96
C ARG A 83 5.46 11.91 -1.01
N ASN A 84 4.14 11.70 -1.14
CA ASN A 84 3.14 12.52 -0.44
C ASN A 84 2.66 11.90 0.88
N HIS A 85 3.49 11.08 1.52
CA HIS A 85 3.17 10.47 2.81
C HIS A 85 3.31 11.48 3.95
N THR A 86 2.33 11.52 4.85
CA THR A 86 2.49 12.24 6.11
C THR A 86 3.53 11.52 6.98
N LYS A 87 4.15 12.23 7.94
CA LYS A 87 5.15 11.63 8.85
C LYS A 87 4.66 10.34 9.53
N PRO A 88 3.42 10.26 10.07
CA PRO A 88 2.91 9.02 10.66
C PRO A 88 2.82 7.87 9.65
N ILE A 89 2.31 8.13 8.44
CA ILE A 89 2.21 7.11 7.38
C ILE A 89 3.61 6.61 6.99
N LYS A 90 4.56 7.53 6.81
CA LYS A 90 5.95 7.17 6.50
C LYS A 90 6.57 6.29 7.59
N SER A 91 6.33 6.60 8.86
CA SER A 91 6.84 5.80 9.98
C SER A 91 6.38 4.34 9.92
N HIS A 92 5.09 4.11 9.65
CA HIS A 92 4.55 2.75 9.50
C HIS A 92 5.06 2.08 8.22
N LEU A 93 5.23 2.82 7.12
CA LEU A 93 5.82 2.26 5.90
C LEU A 93 7.27 1.83 6.09
N ASP A 94 8.06 2.62 6.81
CA ASP A 94 9.45 2.29 7.16
C ASP A 94 9.50 1.03 8.05
N GLU A 95 8.53 0.81 8.93
CA GLU A 95 8.40 -0.43 9.70
C GLU A 95 8.01 -1.63 8.83
N VAL A 96 7.02 -1.47 7.94
CA VAL A 96 6.67 -2.51 6.95
C VAL A 96 7.89 -2.92 6.13
N ASP A 97 8.70 -1.95 5.71
CA ASP A 97 9.92 -2.21 4.93
C ASP A 97 10.96 -3.02 5.70
N ARG A 98 11.24 -2.63 6.96
CA ARG A 98 12.12 -3.38 7.86
C ARG A 98 11.66 -4.82 8.05
N ILE A 99 10.38 -5.01 8.36
CA ILE A 99 9.79 -6.34 8.58
C ILE A 99 9.82 -7.15 7.28
N TRP A 100 9.52 -6.54 6.13
CA TRP A 100 9.52 -7.19 4.83
C TRP A 100 10.91 -7.70 4.44
N ILE A 101 11.97 -6.94 4.68
CA ILE A 101 13.36 -7.38 4.41
C ILE A 101 13.64 -8.71 5.12
N ILE A 102 13.31 -8.80 6.41
CA ILE A 102 13.48 -10.02 7.20
C ILE A 102 12.64 -11.16 6.62
N ALA A 103 11.36 -10.89 6.33
CA ALA A 103 10.44 -11.89 5.79
C ALA A 103 10.90 -12.44 4.43
N HIS A 104 11.39 -11.55 3.57
CA HIS A 104 11.87 -11.87 2.24
C HIS A 104 13.10 -12.76 2.30
N GLU A 105 14.07 -12.45 3.17
CA GLU A 105 15.23 -13.33 3.38
C GLU A 105 14.83 -14.69 3.92
N LEU A 106 13.98 -14.74 4.96
CA LEU A 106 13.46 -15.99 5.50
C LEU A 106 12.71 -16.82 4.45
N SER A 107 12.04 -16.17 3.49
CA SER A 107 11.26 -16.87 2.45
C SER A 107 12.12 -17.64 1.44
N LYS A 108 13.41 -17.27 1.30
CA LYS A 108 14.38 -17.99 0.47
C LYS A 108 14.74 -19.34 1.09
N GLU A 109 14.70 -19.41 2.41
CA GLU A 109 14.87 -20.63 3.15
C GLU A 109 13.57 -21.43 3.14
N LYS A 110 13.63 -22.74 2.86
CA LYS A 110 12.45 -23.62 2.92
C LYS A 110 12.08 -23.98 4.36
N LYS A 111 12.35 -23.11 5.32
CA LYS A 111 12.24 -23.38 6.76
C LYS A 111 11.50 -22.21 7.40
N HIS A 112 10.83 -22.46 8.52
CA HIS A 112 10.15 -21.44 9.34
C HIS A 112 8.79 -20.88 8.85
N PRO A 113 7.80 -21.72 8.47
CA PRO A 113 6.46 -21.25 8.11
C PRO A 113 5.80 -20.38 9.19
N LYS A 114 5.99 -20.73 10.47
CA LYS A 114 5.45 -19.95 11.59
C LYS A 114 6.02 -18.53 11.65
N MET A 115 7.32 -18.37 11.39
CA MET A 115 7.96 -17.05 11.38
C MET A 115 7.42 -16.22 10.22
N ILE A 116 7.40 -16.77 9.00
CA ILE A 116 6.81 -16.08 7.83
C ILE A 116 5.38 -15.65 8.11
N THR A 117 4.54 -16.54 8.65
CA THR A 117 3.15 -16.19 9.01
C THR A 117 3.08 -15.09 10.05
N SER A 118 3.91 -15.13 11.10
CA SER A 118 3.96 -14.07 12.12
C SER A 118 4.38 -12.74 11.53
N THR A 119 5.48 -12.73 10.77
CA THR A 119 6.03 -11.54 10.12
C THR A 119 5.03 -10.92 9.12
N MET A 120 4.31 -11.74 8.35
CA MET A 120 3.23 -11.25 7.46
C MET A 120 2.04 -10.69 8.25
N ASN A 121 1.74 -11.24 9.42
CA ASN A 121 0.68 -10.70 10.28
C ASN A 121 1.07 -9.35 10.88
N ASP A 122 2.34 -9.16 11.24
CA ASP A 122 2.82 -7.88 11.76
C ASP A 122 2.82 -6.81 10.66
N ILE A 123 3.31 -7.14 9.45
CA ILE A 123 3.12 -6.31 8.24
C ILE A 123 1.64 -5.97 8.05
N HIS A 124 0.74 -6.94 8.20
CA HIS A 124 -0.69 -6.70 8.02
C HIS A 124 -1.24 -5.68 9.02
N LYS A 125 -0.81 -5.70 10.29
CA LYS A 125 -1.22 -4.73 11.32
C LYS A 125 -0.75 -3.31 10.95
N GLU A 126 0.52 -3.15 10.56
CA GLU A 126 1.07 -1.86 10.14
C GLU A 126 0.31 -1.27 8.94
N LEU A 127 0.00 -2.11 7.95
CA LEU A 127 -0.80 -1.70 6.78
C LEU A 127 -2.24 -1.33 7.14
N GLN A 128 -2.82 -1.92 8.20
CA GLN A 128 -4.13 -1.51 8.70
C GLN A 128 -4.07 -0.11 9.30
N GLU A 129 -3.02 0.23 10.05
CA GLU A 129 -2.81 1.58 10.59
C GLU A 129 -2.60 2.60 9.47
N ILE A 130 -1.77 2.29 8.47
CA ILE A 130 -1.61 3.12 7.27
C ILE A 130 -2.96 3.41 6.60
N ARG A 131 -3.79 2.38 6.41
CA ARG A 131 -5.12 2.54 5.81
C ARG A 131 -6.04 3.43 6.66
N LYS A 132 -6.02 3.30 7.98
CA LYS A 132 -6.78 4.16 8.90
C LYS A 132 -6.32 5.61 8.78
N LEU A 133 -5.01 5.85 8.71
CA LEU A 133 -4.44 7.20 8.56
C LEU A 133 -4.84 7.85 7.23
N TYR A 134 -4.83 7.10 6.13
CA TYR A 134 -5.33 7.63 4.84
C TYR A 134 -6.81 7.99 4.89
N LYS A 135 -7.64 7.16 5.55
CA LYS A 135 -9.09 7.41 5.71
C LYS A 135 -9.41 8.57 6.65
N LYS A 136 -8.72 8.69 7.79
CA LYS A 136 -8.96 9.79 8.75
C LYS A 136 -8.71 11.15 8.12
N ASN A 137 -7.70 11.25 7.29
CA ASN A 137 -7.41 12.46 6.51
C ASN A 137 -8.46 12.79 5.43
N ILE A 138 -9.46 11.92 5.17
CA ILE A 138 -10.63 12.24 4.32
C ILE A 138 -11.71 12.97 5.14
N ALA A 139 -11.85 12.67 6.43
CA ALA A 139 -12.93 13.23 7.25
C ALA A 139 -12.66 14.67 7.76
N ASN A 140 -11.45 15.18 7.52
CA ASN A 140 -10.99 16.48 8.04
C ASN A 140 -10.74 17.52 6.92
N ASN A 141 -11.05 17.20 5.67
CA ASN A 141 -11.05 18.11 4.52
C ASN A 141 -12.48 18.28 4.01
#